data_AF-A0A7W0P6Q4-F1
#
_entry.id   AF-A0A7W0P6Q4-F1
#
_cell.length_a   1.000
_cell.length_b   1.000
_cell.length_c   1.000
_cell.angle_alpha   90.00
_cell.angle_beta   90.00
_cell.angle_gamma   90.00
#
_symmetry.space_group_name_H-M   'P 1'
#
loop_
_entity.id
_entity.type
_entity.pdbx_description
1 polymer ?
#
loop_
_entity_poly.entity_id
_entity_poly.type
_entity_poly.pdbx_seq_one_letter_code
_entity_poly.pdbx_strand_id
1 'polypeptide(L)'
;MEGYDVVTNDDHKVGHVVGERSEYVLIEHGTLFKSTHAVPKSLVHFDEDGRVARLSMSKEILQDGPKVEGDKLDEQAVAAYYGLAEAEADPETEGFGVLEPDETAVSSEVQATRDGADPAGQERARIRSDLGSEGQGPGGESPGLLGDRYS
;
A
#
# COMPACT_ATOMS: atom_id res chain seq x y z
N MET A 1 5.93 19.90 22.35
CA MET A 1 5.52 19.88 20.93
C MET A 1 4.42 20.89 20.61
N GLU A 2 3.69 21.41 21.61
CA GLU A 2 2.77 22.54 21.42
C GLU A 2 3.46 23.76 20.78
N GLY A 3 2.78 24.37 19.82
CA GLY A 3 3.26 25.52 19.06
C GLY A 3 4.19 25.18 17.89
N TYR A 4 4.41 23.90 17.57
CA TYR A 4 5.17 23.50 16.38
C TYR A 4 4.37 23.81 15.12
N ASP A 5 5.07 24.28 14.09
CA ASP A 5 4.45 24.52 12.78
C ASP A 5 4.17 23.19 12.10
N VAL A 6 2.94 23.00 11.62
CA VAL A 6 2.54 21.78 10.92
C VAL A 6 2.69 21.97 9.43
N VAL A 7 3.46 21.09 8.81
CA VAL A 7 3.73 21.08 7.36
C VAL A 7 3.32 19.71 6.82
N THR A 8 2.59 19.70 5.72
CA THR A 8 2.15 18.46 5.06
C THR A 8 3.24 17.88 4.15
N ASN A 9 3.02 16.68 3.60
CA ASN A 9 4.00 16.02 2.71
C ASN A 9 4.33 16.87 1.47
N ASP A 10 3.35 17.66 1.01
CA ASP A 10 3.44 18.62 -0.09
C ASP A 10 4.06 19.98 0.31
N ASP A 11 4.78 20.04 1.44
CA ASP A 11 5.48 21.20 1.98
C ASP A 11 4.58 22.45 2.23
N HIS A 12 3.27 22.23 2.33
CA HIS A 12 2.33 23.29 2.69
C HIS A 12 2.19 23.42 4.21
N LYS A 13 2.39 24.64 4.72
CA LYS A 13 2.05 24.98 6.10
C LYS A 13 0.53 25.00 6.26
N VAL A 14 0.02 24.15 7.13
CA VAL A 14 -1.43 23.98 7.35
C VAL A 14 -1.91 24.55 8.67
N GLY A 15 -1.04 24.66 9.67
CA GLY A 15 -1.43 25.05 11.01
C GLY A 15 -0.32 24.90 12.04
N HIS A 16 -0.74 24.65 13.28
CA HIS A 16 0.18 24.40 14.39
C HIS A 16 -0.39 23.35 15.35
N VAL A 17 0.51 22.73 16.12
CA VAL A 17 0.14 21.76 17.16
C VAL A 17 -0.40 22.52 18.38
N VAL A 18 -1.62 22.21 18.78
CA VAL A 18 -2.26 22.82 19.97
C VAL A 18 -2.23 21.91 21.20
N GLY A 19 -1.89 20.63 21.03
CA GLY A 19 -1.80 19.69 22.13
C GLY A 19 -1.58 18.27 21.65
N GLU A 20 -1.59 17.35 22.60
CA GLU A 20 -1.43 15.92 22.39
C GLU A 20 -2.37 15.19 23.36
N ARG A 21 -2.99 14.11 22.89
CA ARG A 21 -3.87 13.25 23.68
C ARG A 21 -3.64 11.81 23.33
N SER A 22 -3.26 11.00 24.31
CA SER A 22 -3.02 9.57 24.14
C SER A 22 -2.05 9.33 22.96
N GLU A 23 -2.50 8.71 21.88
CA GLU A 23 -1.73 8.42 20.65
C GLU A 23 -1.98 9.41 19.50
N TYR A 24 -2.66 10.53 19.79
CA TYR A 24 -3.04 11.55 18.82
C TYR A 24 -2.43 12.92 19.11
N VAL A 25 -2.11 13.64 18.05
CA VAL A 25 -1.64 15.03 18.04
C VAL A 25 -2.81 15.90 17.60
N LEU A 26 -3.09 16.95 18.36
CA LEU A 26 -4.14 17.92 18.07
C LEU A 26 -3.56 19.05 17.22
N ILE A 27 -4.08 19.21 16.01
CA ILE A 27 -3.62 20.19 15.04
C ILE A 27 -4.72 21.20 14.79
N GLU A 28 -4.46 22.47 15.07
CA GLU A 28 -5.36 23.56 14.70
C GLU A 28 -5.04 24.02 13.29
N HIS A 29 -6.06 23.97 12.44
CA HIS A 29 -6.01 24.41 11.05
C HIS A 29 -7.04 25.54 10.83
N GLY A 30 -6.68 26.50 9.96
CA GLY A 30 -7.57 27.55 9.47
C GLY A 30 -7.30 28.94 10.05
N THR A 31 -7.43 29.97 9.21
CA THR A 31 -7.13 31.35 9.59
C THR A 31 -8.33 32.10 10.16
N LEU A 32 -9.53 31.86 9.60
CA LEU A 32 -10.77 32.55 9.97
C LEU A 32 -11.75 31.65 10.74
N PHE A 33 -11.86 30.38 10.34
CA PHE A 33 -12.58 29.33 11.05
C PHE A 33 -11.59 28.28 11.50
N LYS A 34 -11.17 28.38 12.75
CA LYS A 34 -10.25 27.43 13.36
C LYS A 34 -10.98 26.11 13.61
N SER A 35 -10.43 25.02 13.10
CA SER A 35 -10.90 23.66 13.39
C SER A 35 -9.71 22.86 13.91
N THR A 36 -9.93 22.14 15.00
CA THR A 36 -8.93 21.24 15.56
C THR A 36 -9.19 19.84 15.04
N HIS A 37 -8.15 19.21 14.49
CA HIS A 37 -8.20 17.85 13.99
C HIS A 37 -7.26 16.98 14.83
N ALA A 38 -7.67 15.74 15.07
CA ALA A 38 -6.81 14.76 15.72
C ALA A 38 -6.10 13.92 14.67
N VAL A 39 -4.77 13.84 14.79
CA VAL A 39 -3.91 13.09 13.86
C VAL A 39 -3.10 12.07 14.64
N PRO A 40 -3.05 10.80 14.21
CA PRO A 40 -2.21 9.78 14.84
C PRO A 40 -0.74 10.18 14.87
N LYS A 41 -0.04 9.98 16.00
CA LYS A 41 1.41 10.24 16.10
C LYS A 41 2.23 9.46 15.09
N SER A 42 1.77 8.27 14.69
CA SER A 42 2.41 7.44 13.65
C SER A 42 2.53 8.15 12.30
N LEU A 43 1.70 9.16 12.05
CA LEU A 43 1.66 9.94 10.81
C LEU A 43 2.33 11.31 10.95
N VAL A 44 2.92 11.61 12.12
CA VAL A 44 3.59 12.87 12.42
C VAL A 44 5.07 12.62 12.70
N HIS A 45 5.92 13.28 11.93
CA HIS A 45 7.36 13.32 12.19
C HIS A 45 7.75 14.67 12.78
N PHE A 46 8.33 14.67 13.98
CA PHE A 46 8.75 15.89 14.64
C PHE A 46 10.21 16.18 14.34
N ASP A 47 10.46 17.36 13.77
CA ASP A 47 11.78 17.97 13.64
C ASP A 47 11.98 18.94 14.82
N GLU A 48 12.78 18.53 15.80
CA GLU A 48 13.06 19.31 17.01
C GLU A 48 13.91 20.55 16.73
N ASP A 49 14.80 20.50 15.74
CA ASP A 49 15.70 21.60 15.38
C ASP A 49 14.92 22.72 14.69
N GLY A 50 14.02 22.36 13.77
CA GLY A 50 13.17 23.28 13.03
C GLY A 50 11.91 23.74 13.79
N ARG A 51 11.53 23.04 14.87
CA ARG A 51 10.21 23.14 15.51
C ARG A 51 9.05 22.90 14.51
N VAL A 52 9.22 21.91 13.65
CA VAL A 52 8.25 21.57 12.59
C VAL A 52 7.71 20.16 12.82
N ALA A 53 6.39 20.01 12.71
CA ALA A 53 5.71 18.72 12.67
C ALA A 53 5.34 18.41 11.22
N ARG A 54 6.03 17.43 10.61
CA ARG A 54 5.82 17.03 9.22
C ARG A 54 4.83 15.88 9.15
N LEU A 55 3.75 16.07 8.41
CA LEU A 55 2.73 15.04 8.20
C LEU A 55 3.07 14.19 6.99
N SER A 56 2.82 12.89 7.08
CA SER A 56 2.94 11.95 5.95
C SER A 56 1.77 12.03 4.96
N MET A 57 0.79 12.91 5.21
CA MET A 57 -0.43 13.07 4.43
C MET A 57 -0.56 14.48 3.84
N SER A 58 -1.48 14.62 2.87
CA SER A 58 -1.81 15.91 2.25
C SER A 58 -2.72 16.74 3.15
N LYS A 59 -2.80 18.04 2.84
CA LYS A 59 -3.71 18.98 3.50
C LYS A 59 -5.17 18.57 3.42
N GLU A 60 -5.61 18.04 2.29
CA GLU A 60 -7.01 17.65 2.07
C GLU A 60 -7.43 16.54 3.04
N ILE A 61 -6.56 15.52 3.21
CA ILE A 61 -6.80 14.41 4.16
C ILE A 61 -6.93 14.93 5.59
N LEU A 62 -6.11 15.92 5.98
CA LEU A 62 -6.21 16.56 7.29
C LEU A 62 -7.53 17.31 7.48
N GLN A 63 -7.98 18.05 6.46
CA GLN A 63 -9.18 18.90 6.52
C GLN A 63 -10.47 18.10 6.55
N ASP A 64 -10.52 16.99 5.83
CA ASP A 64 -11.66 16.07 5.80
C ASP A 64 -11.67 15.11 7.01
N GLY A 65 -10.57 15.08 7.77
CA GLY A 65 -10.44 14.24 8.95
C GLY A 65 -11.33 14.66 10.12
N PRO A 66 -11.55 13.73 11.07
CA PRO A 66 -12.42 13.95 12.22
C PRO A 66 -12.01 15.18 13.04
N LYS A 67 -13.00 16.04 13.27
CA LYS A 67 -12.86 17.27 14.05
C LYS A 67 -13.00 16.99 15.53
N VAL A 68 -12.26 17.74 16.34
CA VAL A 68 -12.33 17.70 17.79
C VAL A 68 -13.24 18.83 18.26
N GLU A 69 -14.38 18.46 18.85
CA GLU A 69 -15.32 19.43 19.41
C GLU A 69 -15.03 19.64 20.91
N GLY A 70 -14.26 20.69 21.21
CA GLY A 70 -13.84 21.00 22.57
C GLY A 70 -12.96 19.90 23.15
N ASP A 71 -13.42 19.25 24.22
CA ASP A 71 -12.71 18.16 24.89
C ASP A 71 -13.12 16.76 24.40
N LYS A 72 -14.05 16.66 23.45
CA LYS A 72 -14.54 15.37 22.96
C LYS A 72 -13.75 14.96 21.72
N LEU A 73 -12.97 13.89 21.88
CA LEU A 73 -12.28 13.20 20.80
C LEU A 73 -12.95 11.84 20.59
N ASP A 74 -13.42 11.58 19.38
CA ASP A 74 -13.89 10.25 18.99
C ASP A 74 -12.71 9.47 18.40
N GLU A 75 -12.01 8.73 19.26
CA GLU A 75 -10.84 7.93 18.88
C GLU A 75 -11.20 6.85 17.85
N GLN A 76 -12.42 6.31 17.91
CA GLN A 76 -12.89 5.30 16.96
C GLN A 76 -13.08 5.90 15.56
N ALA A 77 -13.66 7.10 15.47
CA ALA A 77 -13.79 7.81 14.20
C ALA A 77 -12.41 8.16 13.59
N VAL A 78 -11.44 8.54 14.42
CA VAL A 78 -10.06 8.82 13.99
C VAL A 78 -9.39 7.55 13.49
N ALA A 79 -9.49 6.45 14.23
CA ALA A 79 -8.91 5.17 13.83
C ALA A 79 -9.51 4.66 12.51
N ALA A 80 -10.84 4.72 12.37
CA ALA A 80 -11.53 4.32 11.15
C ALA A 80 -11.15 5.19 9.94
N TYR A 81 -11.05 6.51 10.12
CA TYR A 81 -10.70 7.42 9.02
C TYR A 81 -9.25 7.24 8.53
N TYR A 82 -8.30 7.06 9.45
CA TYR A 82 -6.89 6.89 9.10
C TYR A 82 -6.47 5.44 8.87
N GLY A 83 -7.41 4.49 8.89
CA GLY A 83 -7.12 3.07 8.68
C GLY A 83 -6.17 2.50 9.73
N LEU A 84 -6.19 3.03 10.95
CA LEU A 84 -5.44 2.45 12.06
C LEU A 84 -6.12 1.13 12.43
N ALA A 85 -5.40 0.03 12.22
CA ALA A 85 -5.87 -1.36 12.31
C ALA A 85 -6.41 -1.82 13.69
N GLU A 86 -6.67 -0.91 14.62
CA GLU A 86 -7.38 -1.22 15.87
C GLU A 86 -8.92 -1.13 15.72
N ALA A 87 -9.45 -0.55 14.63
CA ALA A 87 -10.88 -0.32 14.50
C ALA A 87 -11.71 -1.48 13.95
N GLU A 88 -11.15 -2.36 13.11
CA GLU A 88 -11.80 -3.58 12.67
C GLU A 88 -10.74 -4.66 12.53
N ALA A 89 -10.91 -5.78 13.23
CA ALA A 89 -10.26 -7.02 12.83
C ALA A 89 -10.56 -7.18 11.35
N ASP A 90 -9.53 -7.20 10.50
CA ASP A 90 -9.68 -7.52 9.09
C ASP A 90 -10.70 -8.66 8.98
N PRO A 91 -11.74 -8.58 8.12
CA PRO A 91 -12.45 -9.80 7.78
C PRO A 91 -11.37 -10.79 7.35
N GLU A 92 -11.30 -11.93 8.04
CA GLU A 92 -10.33 -12.98 7.75
C GLU A 92 -10.29 -13.09 6.23
N THR A 93 -9.14 -12.75 5.65
CA THR A 93 -8.94 -13.02 4.24
C THR A 93 -9.00 -14.55 4.14
N GLU A 94 -10.19 -15.08 3.90
CA GLU A 94 -10.48 -16.48 3.56
C GLU A 94 -9.77 -16.74 2.23
N GLY A 95 -8.47 -16.98 2.36
CA GLY A 95 -7.54 -17.09 1.26
C GLY A 95 -6.25 -17.78 1.67
N PHE A 96 -6.27 -18.49 2.80
CA PHE A 96 -5.33 -19.58 3.02
C PHE A 96 -6.15 -20.85 2.94
N GLY A 97 -5.99 -21.59 1.84
CA GLY A 97 -6.47 -22.97 1.77
C GLY A 97 -5.85 -23.72 2.94
N VAL A 98 -6.63 -23.90 4.00
CA VAL A 98 -6.26 -24.71 5.15
C VAL A 98 -6.25 -26.14 4.66
N LEU A 99 -5.06 -26.70 4.46
CA LEU A 99 -4.91 -28.13 4.21
C LEU A 99 -5.01 -28.83 5.57
N GLU A 100 -6.06 -29.63 5.75
CA GLU A 100 -6.11 -30.54 6.89
C GLU A 100 -4.94 -31.54 6.80
N PRO A 101 -4.43 -32.08 7.93
CA PRO A 101 -3.30 -33.03 7.92
C PRO A 101 -3.58 -34.32 7.12
N ASP A 102 -4.84 -34.65 6.84
CA ASP A 102 -5.27 -35.74 5.95
C ASP A 102 -5.53 -35.29 4.50
N GLU A 103 -5.53 -33.99 4.22
CA GLU A 103 -5.56 -33.46 2.87
C GLU A 103 -4.15 -33.47 2.30
N THR A 104 -3.84 -34.56 1.60
CA THR A 104 -2.62 -34.62 0.78
C THR A 104 -2.66 -33.46 -0.20
N ALA A 105 -1.75 -32.49 -0.07
CA ALA A 105 -1.59 -31.40 -1.01
C ALA A 105 -1.44 -31.99 -2.43
N VAL A 106 -2.52 -31.93 -3.20
CA VAL A 106 -2.53 -32.48 -4.56
C VAL A 106 -1.85 -31.43 -5.44
N SER A 107 -0.69 -31.78 -6.00
CA SER A 107 -0.04 -30.91 -7.00
C SER A 107 -1.04 -30.59 -8.12
N SER A 108 -0.97 -29.37 -8.65
CA SER A 108 -1.76 -28.91 -9.79
C SER A 108 -1.68 -29.88 -10.99
N GLU A 109 -0.56 -30.59 -11.13
CA GLU A 109 -0.32 -31.58 -12.18
C GLU A 109 -1.17 -32.85 -12.00
N VAL A 110 -1.33 -33.29 -10.75
CA VAL A 110 -2.16 -34.46 -10.40
C VAL A 110 -3.64 -34.11 -10.53
N GLN A 111 -4.02 -32.89 -10.15
CA GLN A 111 -5.38 -32.38 -10.31
C GLN A 111 -5.78 -32.27 -11.78
N ALA A 112 -4.90 -31.71 -12.64
CA ALA A 112 -5.12 -31.64 -14.08
C ALA A 112 -5.38 -33.03 -14.67
N THR A 113 -4.58 -34.03 -14.29
CA THR A 113 -4.74 -35.40 -14.78
C THR A 113 -6.08 -36.02 -14.34
N ARG A 114 -6.53 -35.75 -13.11
CA ARG A 114 -7.83 -36.22 -12.61
C ARG A 114 -9.00 -35.56 -13.33
N ASP A 115 -8.89 -34.28 -13.63
CA ASP A 115 -9.91 -33.49 -14.34
C ASP A 115 -9.89 -33.71 -15.87
N GLY A 116 -9.05 -34.64 -16.35
CA GLY A 116 -8.89 -34.94 -17.77
C GLY A 116 -8.17 -33.84 -18.56
N ALA A 117 -7.56 -32.88 -17.88
CA ALA A 117 -6.75 -31.83 -18.44
C ALA A 117 -5.28 -32.27 -18.60
N ASP A 118 -4.61 -31.69 -19.60
CA ASP A 118 -3.20 -31.97 -19.86
C ASP A 118 -2.33 -31.24 -18.82
N PRO A 119 -1.47 -31.94 -18.06
CA PRO A 119 -0.61 -31.28 -17.09
C PRO A 119 0.43 -30.39 -17.80
N ALA A 120 0.71 -29.21 -17.24
CA ALA A 120 1.60 -28.22 -17.84
C ALA A 120 3.02 -28.73 -18.19
N GLY A 121 3.49 -29.79 -17.52
CA GLY A 121 4.73 -30.47 -17.89
C GLY A 121 4.66 -31.20 -19.24
N GLN A 122 3.53 -31.85 -19.53
CA GLN A 122 3.29 -32.56 -20.79
C GLN A 122 3.09 -31.57 -21.95
N GLU A 123 2.37 -30.47 -21.73
CA GLU A 123 2.24 -29.40 -22.73
C GLU A 123 3.60 -28.81 -23.10
N ARG A 124 4.45 -28.51 -22.10
CA ARG A 124 5.83 -28.06 -22.34
C ARG A 124 6.68 -29.08 -23.08
N ALA A 125 6.50 -30.37 -22.79
CA ALA A 125 7.19 -31.44 -23.50
C ALA A 125 6.72 -31.58 -24.96
N ARG A 126 5.43 -31.40 -25.23
CA ARG A 126 4.88 -31.39 -26.60
C ARG A 126 5.44 -30.23 -27.40
N ILE A 127 5.38 -29.00 -26.89
CA ILE A 127 5.94 -27.83 -27.57
C ILE A 127 7.42 -28.04 -27.89
N ARG A 128 8.20 -28.58 -26.94
CA ARG A 128 9.61 -28.91 -27.16
C ARG A 128 9.83 -30.02 -28.20
N SER A 129 8.95 -31.02 -28.23
CA SER A 129 9.06 -32.16 -29.16
C SER A 129 8.62 -31.78 -30.57
N ASP A 130 7.63 -30.91 -30.69
CA ASP A 130 7.13 -30.32 -31.94
C ASP A 130 8.22 -29.44 -32.58
N LEU A 131 8.87 -28.59 -31.77
CA LEU A 131 10.07 -27.83 -32.17
C LEU A 131 11.31 -28.71 -32.46
N GLY A 132 11.27 -29.99 -32.10
CA GLY A 132 12.38 -30.94 -32.28
C GLY A 132 12.26 -31.82 -33.53
N SER A 133 11.13 -31.80 -34.23
CA SER A 133 10.88 -32.63 -35.43
C SER A 133 10.85 -31.86 -36.75
N GLU A 134 11.26 -30.60 -36.76
CA GLU A 134 11.49 -29.81 -37.98
C GLU A 134 12.97 -29.48 -38.13
N GLY A 135 13.72 -30.42 -38.70
CA GLY A 135 15.05 -30.17 -39.21
C GLY A 135 15.02 -29.28 -40.46
N GLN A 136 14.91 -27.96 -40.29
CA GLN A 136 15.38 -26.98 -41.27
C GLN A 136 15.55 -25.62 -40.59
N GLY A 137 16.79 -25.28 -40.20
CA GLY A 137 17.08 -23.94 -39.72
C GLY A 137 16.87 -22.92 -40.86
N PRO A 138 16.22 -21.78 -40.62
CA PRO A 138 16.45 -20.61 -41.44
C PRO A 138 17.69 -19.90 -40.89
N GLY A 139 18.81 -20.09 -41.58
CA GLY A 139 19.78 -19.01 -41.69
C GLY A 139 19.04 -17.82 -42.29
N GLY A 140 18.78 -16.81 -41.48
CA GLY A 140 18.00 -15.64 -41.85
C GLY A 140 18.19 -14.58 -40.77
N GLU A 141 19.29 -13.85 -40.91
CA GLU A 141 19.47 -12.45 -40.53
C GLU A 141 18.67 -12.00 -39.29
N SER A 142 19.33 -12.03 -38.12
CA SER A 142 18.92 -11.16 -37.03
C SER A 142 19.03 -9.70 -37.52
N PRO A 143 17.96 -8.88 -37.51
CA PRO A 143 18.13 -7.45 -37.62
C PRO A 143 18.79 -7.02 -36.31
N GLY A 144 20.13 -6.93 -36.36
CA GLY A 144 20.89 -6.31 -35.30
C GLY A 144 20.34 -4.90 -35.09
N LEU A 145 19.91 -4.62 -33.87
CA LEU A 145 19.84 -3.29 -33.29
C LEU A 145 21.28 -2.74 -33.24
N LEU A 146 21.83 -2.36 -34.38
CA LEU A 146 23.12 -1.67 -34.49
C LEU A 146 22.83 -0.26 -34.99
N GLY A 147 23.08 0.70 -34.11
CA GLY A 147 22.76 2.10 -34.33
C GLY A 147 23.53 2.71 -35.47
N ASP A 148 22.85 3.61 -36.17
CA ASP A 148 23.47 4.58 -37.06
C ASP A 148 23.37 5.95 -36.39
N ARG A 149 24.43 6.30 -35.65
CA ARG A 149 24.80 7.68 -35.38
C ARG A 149 26.27 7.82 -35.76
N TYR A 150 26.57 8.92 -36.45
CA TYR A 150 27.85 9.37 -37.02
C TYR A 150 28.14 8.91 -38.46
N SER A 151 27.85 9.78 -39.43
CA SER A 151 28.80 10.84 -39.82
C SER A 151 28.12 12.01 -40.51
#